data_AF-A0A2R5L3H2-F1
#
_entry.id   AF-A0A2R5L3H2-F1
#
_cell.length_a   1.000
_cell.length_b   1.000
_cell.length_c   1.000
_cell.angle_alpha   90.00
_cell.angle_beta   90.00
_cell.angle_gamma   90.00
#
_symmetry.space_group_name_H-M   'P 1'
#
loop_
_entity.id
_entity.type
_entity.pdbx_description
1 polymer ?
#
loop_
_entity_poly.entity_id
_entity_poly.type
_entity_poly.pdbx_seq_one_letter_code
_entity_poly.pdbx_strand_id
1 'polypeptide(L)'
;GDKLIDGVISPHDVLEIKGLVEAEQFILESVQQVYRDQGVSVNDKHIEIIVKQMFRKVIITHAGGSLFLEEEVIEKRTADLENKRLKKSGKREMEYKSVIQGITKAAVNTDSFISAASFQETTKVLSNAAIAGKVDYLEGLKENVIIGKRIPAGTGFIEYENLVVKTVEKN
;
A
#
# COMPACT_ATOMS: atom_id res chain seq x y z
N GLY A 1 12.06 1.62 23.66
CA GLY A 1 13.16 0.67 23.45
C GLY A 1 14.42 1.47 23.30
N ASP A 2 15.42 1.16 24.11
CA ASP A 2 16.68 1.92 24.21
C ASP A 2 17.77 1.25 23.38
N LYS A 3 18.73 2.04 22.88
CA LYS A 3 19.81 1.55 22.04
C LYS A 3 20.81 0.76 22.90
N LEU A 4 20.91 -0.54 22.69
CA LEU A 4 21.79 -1.44 23.45
C LEU A 4 23.19 -1.60 22.82
N ILE A 5 23.29 -1.46 21.49
CA ILE A 5 24.55 -1.60 20.74
C ILE A 5 24.72 -0.46 19.75
N ASP A 6 25.96 -0.14 19.40
CA ASP A 6 26.26 0.75 18.28
C ASP A 6 26.09 0.03 16.93
N GLY A 7 25.44 0.71 16.00
CA GLY A 7 25.11 0.16 14.68
C GLY A 7 24.05 0.97 13.97
N VAL A 8 23.81 0.60 12.70
CA VAL A 8 22.71 1.13 11.89
C VAL A 8 21.40 0.56 12.42
N ILE A 9 20.43 1.44 12.66
CA ILE A 9 19.11 1.04 13.13
C ILE A 9 18.32 0.49 11.94
N SER A 10 17.81 -0.74 12.07
CA SER A 10 16.95 -1.35 11.06
C SER A 10 15.53 -0.79 11.17
N PRO A 11 14.89 -0.36 10.06
CA PRO A 11 13.48 0.04 10.06
C PRO A 11 12.53 -1.05 10.55
N HIS A 12 12.89 -2.33 10.36
CA HIS A 12 12.09 -3.46 10.83
C HIS A 12 12.06 -3.51 12.37
N ASP A 13 13.20 -3.27 13.02
CA ASP A 13 13.30 -3.28 14.48
C ASP A 13 12.55 -2.07 15.08
N VAL A 14 12.59 -0.92 14.40
CA VAL A 14 11.80 0.26 14.79
C VAL A 14 10.31 -0.05 14.75
N LEU A 15 9.84 -0.73 13.70
CA LEU A 15 8.43 -1.12 13.59
C LEU A 15 8.02 -2.08 14.71
N GLU A 16 8.85 -3.06 15.03
CA GLU A 16 8.54 -4.06 16.06
C GLU A 16 8.53 -3.47 17.48
N ILE A 17 9.44 -2.54 17.76
CA ILE A 17 9.65 -2.01 19.11
C ILE A 17 8.84 -0.73 19.37
N LYS A 18 8.82 0.20 18.42
CA LYS A 18 8.23 1.54 18.60
C LYS A 18 6.86 1.68 17.93
N GLY A 19 6.60 0.90 16.88
CA GLY A 19 5.32 0.91 16.17
C GLY A 19 5.39 1.54 14.78
N LEU A 20 4.22 1.62 14.14
CA LEU A 20 4.10 2.00 12.73
C LEU A 20 4.51 3.45 12.47
N VAL A 21 4.00 4.39 13.28
CA VAL A 21 4.20 5.83 13.06
C VAL A 21 5.67 6.19 13.19
N GLU A 22 6.34 5.64 14.20
CA GLU A 22 7.76 5.84 14.46
C GLU A 22 8.63 5.22 13.36
N ALA A 23 8.23 4.06 12.79
CA ALA A 23 8.93 3.45 11.67
C ALA A 23 8.76 4.26 10.37
N GLU A 24 7.57 4.78 10.10
CA GLU A 24 7.31 5.66 8.96
C GLU A 24 8.14 6.95 9.06
N GLN A 25 8.14 7.59 10.23
CA GLN A 25 8.92 8.80 10.50
C GLN A 25 10.42 8.55 10.38
N PHE A 26 10.90 7.41 10.91
CA PHE A 26 12.32 7.04 10.82
C PHE A 26 12.80 6.93 9.37
N ILE A 27 12.01 6.30 8.48
CA ILE A 27 12.36 6.20 7.06
C ILE A 27 12.34 7.58 6.40
N LEU A 28 11.32 8.39 6.69
CA LEU A 28 11.19 9.73 6.14
C LEU A 28 12.40 10.61 6.50
N GLU A 29 12.76 10.67 7.78
CA GLU A 29 13.87 11.48 8.26
C GLU A 29 15.21 11.01 7.68
N SER A 30 15.41 9.69 7.59
CA SER A 30 16.62 9.10 7.01
C SER A 30 16.81 9.48 5.54
N VAL A 31 15.75 9.40 4.73
CA VAL A 31 15.80 9.77 3.31
C VAL A 31 15.97 11.29 3.16
N GLN A 32 15.21 12.06 3.94
CA GLN A 32 15.24 13.53 3.90
C GLN A 32 16.62 14.09 4.29
N GLN A 33 17.31 13.45 5.25
CA GLN A 33 18.67 13.86 5.64
C GLN A 33 19.64 13.79 4.46
N VAL A 34 19.61 12.72 3.66
CA VAL A 34 20.48 12.58 2.49
C VAL A 34 20.23 13.67 1.45
N TYR A 35 18.96 14.04 1.20
CA TYR A 35 18.62 15.14 0.30
C TYR A 35 19.10 16.49 0.84
N ARG A 36 18.92 16.75 2.14
CA ARG A 36 19.41 17.96 2.81
C ARG A 36 20.94 18.07 2.73
N ASP A 37 21.65 16.96 2.93
CA ASP A 37 23.12 16.90 2.86
C ASP A 37 23.63 17.23 1.44
N GLN A 38 22.83 16.92 0.41
CA GLN A 38 23.11 17.27 -0.99
C GLN A 38 22.58 18.67 -1.38
N GLY A 39 22.00 19.42 -0.44
CA GLY A 39 21.44 20.75 -0.68
C GLY A 39 20.16 20.75 -1.51
N VAL A 40 19.49 19.60 -1.65
CA VAL A 40 18.24 19.47 -2.42
C VAL A 40 17.05 19.55 -1.49
N SER A 41 16.16 20.52 -1.73
CA SER A 41 14.91 20.63 -0.99
C SER A 41 13.82 19.73 -1.59
N VAL A 42 13.37 18.72 -0.85
CA VAL A 42 12.24 17.87 -1.20
C VAL A 42 11.13 18.06 -0.16
N ASN A 43 9.88 18.20 -0.59
CA ASN A 43 8.76 18.28 0.34
C ASN A 43 8.46 16.90 0.92
N ASP A 44 8.33 16.82 2.24
CA ASP A 44 8.08 15.58 2.99
C ASP A 44 6.89 14.79 2.43
N LYS A 45 5.84 15.47 1.92
CA LYS A 45 4.66 14.84 1.31
C LYS A 45 5.00 13.84 0.21
N HIS A 46 6.06 14.08 -0.57
CA HIS A 46 6.47 13.17 -1.63
C HIS A 46 7.06 11.87 -1.06
N ILE A 47 7.86 12.00 0.00
CA ILE A 47 8.48 10.86 0.67
C ILE A 47 7.40 10.09 1.44
N GLU A 48 6.49 10.77 2.14
CA GLU A 48 5.34 10.16 2.83
C GLU A 48 4.51 9.28 1.90
N ILE A 49 4.24 9.73 0.67
CA ILE A 49 3.49 8.93 -0.31
C ILE A 49 4.22 7.62 -0.63
N ILE A 50 5.56 7.64 -0.75
CA ILE A 50 6.37 6.46 -1.02
C ILE A 50 6.40 5.55 0.21
N VAL A 51 6.65 6.12 1.41
CA VAL A 51 6.66 5.37 2.68
C VAL A 51 5.31 4.68 2.87
N LYS A 52 4.20 5.38 2.64
CA LYS A 52 2.85 4.79 2.69
C LYS A 52 2.70 3.56 1.78
N GLN A 53 3.34 3.54 0.60
CA GLN A 53 3.31 2.35 -0.28
C GLN A 53 4.08 1.16 0.33
N MET A 54 5.16 1.41 1.08
CA MET A 54 5.95 0.36 1.72
C MET A 54 5.20 -0.35 2.86
N PHE A 55 4.24 0.32 3.50
CA PHE A 55 3.42 -0.21 4.62
C PHE A 55 2.00 -0.64 4.20
N ARG A 56 1.74 -0.84 2.90
CA ARG A 56 0.40 -1.22 2.39
C ARG A 56 -0.07 -2.61 2.80
N LYS A 57 0.84 -3.51 3.15
CA LYS A 57 0.53 -4.91 3.46
C LYS A 57 0.63 -5.17 4.96
N VAL A 58 -0.13 -6.16 5.40
CA VAL A 58 -0.10 -6.69 6.77
C VAL A 58 0.05 -8.20 6.71
N ILE A 59 0.68 -8.77 7.72
CA ILE A 59 0.76 -10.22 7.93
C ILE A 59 -0.22 -10.61 9.03
N ILE A 60 -1.01 -11.65 8.79
CA ILE A 60 -2.02 -12.13 9.73
C ILE A 60 -1.36 -12.96 10.81
N THR A 61 -1.52 -12.57 12.08
CA THR A 61 -1.01 -13.33 13.21
C THR A 61 -2.04 -14.31 13.73
N HIS A 62 -3.32 -13.91 13.77
CA HIS A 62 -4.41 -14.78 14.15
C HIS A 62 -5.61 -14.56 13.23
N ALA A 63 -6.09 -15.64 12.61
CA ALA A 63 -7.19 -15.58 11.66
C ALA A 63 -8.55 -15.20 12.30
N GLY A 64 -8.72 -15.45 13.60
CA GLY A 64 -9.98 -15.18 14.30
C GLY A 64 -11.16 -15.91 13.68
N GLY A 65 -12.22 -15.17 13.34
CA GLY A 65 -13.39 -15.68 12.60
C GLY A 65 -13.33 -15.49 11.09
N SER A 66 -12.18 -15.05 10.55
CA SER A 66 -11.95 -14.86 9.11
C SER A 66 -11.66 -16.18 8.38
N LEU A 67 -11.63 -16.13 7.05
CA LEU A 67 -11.24 -17.27 6.20
C LEU A 67 -9.76 -17.22 5.78
N PHE A 68 -9.01 -16.24 6.27
CA PHE A 68 -7.59 -16.11 5.94
C PHE A 68 -6.74 -17.06 6.74
N LEU A 69 -5.53 -17.32 6.25
CA LEU A 69 -4.54 -18.14 6.92
C LEU A 69 -3.63 -17.28 7.80
N GLU A 70 -3.11 -17.89 8.86
CA GLU A 70 -2.01 -17.30 9.63
C GLU A 70 -0.76 -17.23 8.74
N GLU A 71 0.07 -16.21 8.95
CA GLU A 71 1.23 -15.85 8.11
C GLU A 71 0.88 -15.40 6.66
N GLU A 72 -0.41 -15.32 6.32
CA GLU A 72 -0.83 -14.78 5.02
C GLU A 72 -0.60 -13.26 4.97
N VAL A 73 -0.06 -12.78 3.84
CA VAL A 73 0.21 -11.35 3.61
C VAL A 73 -0.89 -10.77 2.73
N ILE A 74 -1.68 -9.85 3.29
CA ILE A 74 -2.82 -9.22 2.59
C ILE A 74 -2.71 -7.69 2.60
N GLU A 75 -3.52 -7.04 1.79
CA GLU A 75 -3.68 -5.57 1.83
C GLU A 75 -4.24 -5.14 3.20
N LYS A 76 -3.65 -4.10 3.80
CA LYS A 76 -4.16 -3.49 5.04
C LYS A 76 -5.64 -3.11 4.91
N ARG A 77 -6.03 -2.53 3.77
CA ARG A 77 -7.42 -2.14 3.50
C ARG A 77 -8.37 -3.34 3.51
N THR A 78 -7.96 -4.47 2.95
CA THR A 78 -8.75 -5.71 2.94
C THR A 78 -8.89 -6.28 4.35
N ALA A 79 -7.80 -6.30 5.13
CA ALA A 79 -7.83 -6.69 6.53
C ALA A 79 -8.82 -5.83 7.35
N ASP A 80 -8.76 -4.51 7.16
CA ASP A 80 -9.64 -3.55 7.86
C ASP A 80 -11.11 -3.72 7.49
N LEU A 81 -11.41 -4.00 6.23
CA LEU A 81 -12.77 -4.25 5.76
C LEU A 81 -13.33 -5.56 6.33
N GLU A 82 -12.52 -6.62 6.34
CA GLU A 82 -12.91 -7.91 6.89
C GLU A 82 -13.12 -7.83 8.41
N ASN A 83 -12.27 -7.12 9.14
CA ASN A 83 -12.49 -6.87 10.56
C ASN A 83 -13.78 -6.08 10.83
N LYS A 84 -14.08 -5.06 10.03
CA LYS A 84 -15.37 -4.35 10.13
C LYS A 84 -16.56 -5.30 9.90
N ARG A 85 -16.43 -6.27 8.99
CA ARG A 85 -17.48 -7.28 8.71
C ARG A 85 -17.64 -8.27 9.86
N LEU A 86 -16.54 -8.77 10.41
CA LEU A 86 -16.53 -9.71 11.54
C LEU A 86 -17.13 -9.06 12.79
N LYS A 87 -16.74 -7.81 13.09
CA LYS A 87 -17.28 -7.02 14.19
C LYS A 87 -18.79 -6.83 14.08
N LYS A 88 -19.31 -6.51 12.89
CA LYS A 88 -20.75 -6.40 12.63
C LYS A 88 -21.49 -7.73 12.82
N SER A 89 -20.82 -8.84 12.55
CA SER A 89 -21.38 -10.19 12.66
C SER A 89 -21.20 -10.79 14.07
N GLY A 90 -20.63 -10.06 15.02
CA GLY A 90 -20.33 -10.55 16.37
C GLY A 90 -19.27 -11.67 16.42
N LYS A 91 -18.49 -11.85 15.37
CA LYS A 91 -17.41 -12.84 15.30
C LYS A 91 -16.10 -12.26 15.85
N ARG A 92 -15.17 -13.13 16.22
CA ARG A 92 -13.83 -12.72 16.65
C ARG A 92 -13.09 -12.04 15.49
N GLU A 93 -12.61 -10.83 15.74
CA GLU A 93 -11.77 -10.07 14.79
C GLU A 93 -10.44 -10.82 14.53
N MET A 94 -9.87 -10.60 13.35
CA MET A 94 -8.53 -11.08 13.00
C MET A 94 -7.48 -10.14 13.58
N GLU A 95 -6.34 -10.70 13.98
CA GLU A 95 -5.18 -9.94 14.42
C GLU A 95 -4.11 -9.97 13.33
N TYR A 96 -3.48 -8.83 13.09
CA TYR A 96 -2.46 -8.69 12.06
C TYR A 96 -1.38 -7.70 12.51
N LYS A 97 -0.18 -7.83 11.94
CA LYS A 97 0.94 -6.89 12.13
C LYS A 97 1.28 -6.23 10.79
N SER A 98 1.63 -4.96 10.82
CA SER A 98 2.16 -4.28 9.64
C SER A 98 3.49 -4.91 9.22
N VAL A 99 3.75 -4.97 7.91
CA VAL A 99 5.02 -5.45 7.37
C VAL A 99 5.58 -4.41 6.41
N ILE A 100 6.87 -4.11 6.55
CA ILE A 100 7.59 -3.24 5.62
C ILE A 100 7.97 -4.06 4.39
N GLN A 101 7.54 -3.60 3.22
CA GLN A 101 8.02 -4.10 1.94
C GLN A 101 8.88 -3.06 1.25
N GLY A 102 10.04 -3.48 0.74
CA GLY A 102 10.83 -2.63 -0.15
C GLY A 102 10.03 -2.26 -1.39
N ILE A 103 10.27 -1.06 -1.94
CA ILE A 103 9.52 -0.49 -3.07
C ILE A 103 9.37 -1.45 -4.27
N THR A 104 10.42 -2.21 -4.62
CA THR A 104 10.37 -3.20 -5.71
C THR A 104 9.39 -4.32 -5.40
N LYS A 105 9.43 -4.87 -4.18
CA LYS A 105 8.52 -5.94 -3.76
C LYS A 105 7.09 -5.44 -3.60
N ALA A 106 6.89 -4.21 -3.12
CA ALA A 106 5.59 -3.57 -3.03
C ALA A 106 4.98 -3.33 -4.43
N ALA A 107 5.81 -2.95 -5.42
CA ALA A 107 5.36 -2.71 -6.79
C ALA A 107 4.94 -4.00 -7.54
N VAL A 108 5.60 -5.13 -7.28
CA VAL A 108 5.23 -6.44 -7.86
C VAL A 108 3.99 -7.03 -7.19
N ASN A 109 3.78 -6.80 -5.89
CA ASN A 109 2.65 -7.32 -5.12
C ASN A 109 1.40 -6.41 -5.12
N THR A 110 1.17 -5.71 -6.22
CA THR A 110 -0.07 -4.95 -6.45
C THR A 110 -1.23 -5.89 -6.83
N ASP A 111 -2.47 -5.45 -6.65
CA ASP A 111 -3.66 -6.28 -6.91
C ASP A 111 -3.86 -6.55 -8.40
N SER A 112 -3.53 -5.57 -9.24
CA SER A 112 -3.54 -5.74 -10.69
C SER A 112 -2.35 -6.56 -11.17
N PHE A 113 -2.64 -7.74 -11.72
CA PHE A 113 -1.61 -8.57 -12.34
C PHE A 113 -1.12 -7.95 -13.66
N ILE A 114 -1.94 -7.17 -14.37
CA ILE A 114 -1.55 -6.48 -15.61
C ILE A 114 -0.48 -5.42 -15.30
N SER A 115 -0.73 -4.60 -14.29
CA SER A 115 0.22 -3.60 -13.81
C SER A 115 1.48 -4.25 -13.24
N ALA A 116 1.35 -5.30 -12.44
CA ALA A 116 2.50 -6.02 -11.87
C ALA A 116 3.39 -6.62 -12.98
N ALA A 117 2.79 -7.29 -13.97
CA ALA A 117 3.50 -7.94 -15.06
C ALA A 117 4.26 -6.95 -15.97
N SER A 118 3.78 -5.70 -16.05
CA SER A 118 4.44 -4.60 -16.77
C SER A 118 5.68 -4.05 -16.07
N PHE A 119 5.85 -4.32 -14.76
CA PHE A 119 6.99 -3.81 -13.99
C PHE A 119 8.19 -4.76 -14.08
N GLN A 120 8.07 -5.96 -13.50
CA GLN A 120 9.11 -7.00 -13.47
C GLN A 120 8.48 -8.40 -13.32
N GLU A 121 9.27 -9.47 -13.48
CA GLU A 121 8.87 -10.87 -13.25
C GLU A 121 7.63 -11.34 -14.06
N THR A 122 7.46 -10.84 -15.29
CA THR A 122 6.27 -11.03 -16.14
C THR A 122 5.77 -12.49 -16.18
N THR A 123 6.65 -13.46 -16.44
CA THR A 123 6.27 -14.89 -16.52
C THR A 123 5.69 -15.43 -15.22
N LYS A 124 6.29 -15.10 -14.08
CA LYS A 124 5.84 -15.54 -12.76
C LYS A 124 4.51 -14.89 -12.38
N VAL A 125 4.37 -13.58 -12.63
CA VAL A 125 3.13 -12.85 -12.33
C VAL A 125 1.96 -13.42 -13.13
N LEU A 126 2.12 -13.60 -14.45
CA LEU A 126 1.07 -14.14 -15.30
C LEU A 126 0.74 -15.60 -14.97
N SER A 127 1.74 -16.43 -14.65
CA SER A 127 1.51 -17.83 -14.27
C SER A 127 0.68 -17.93 -12.98
N ASN A 128 1.04 -17.16 -11.95
CA ASN A 128 0.30 -17.14 -10.69
C ASN A 128 -1.12 -16.60 -10.88
N ALA A 129 -1.30 -15.57 -11.71
CA ALA A 129 -2.61 -15.02 -12.03
C ALA A 129 -3.48 -16.05 -12.76
N ALA A 130 -2.92 -16.82 -13.71
CA ALA A 130 -3.62 -17.88 -14.42
C ALA A 130 -4.02 -19.04 -13.50
N ILE A 131 -3.11 -19.49 -12.62
CA ILE A 131 -3.38 -20.55 -11.64
C ILE A 131 -4.50 -20.14 -10.67
N ALA A 132 -4.46 -18.90 -10.19
CA ALA A 132 -5.45 -18.38 -9.25
C ALA A 132 -6.76 -17.92 -9.93
N GLY A 133 -6.83 -17.88 -11.26
CA GLY A 133 -7.97 -17.32 -11.99
C GLY A 133 -8.24 -15.85 -11.65
N LYS A 134 -7.19 -15.05 -11.42
CA LYS A 134 -7.32 -13.65 -11.00
C LYS A 134 -8.04 -12.81 -12.06
N VAL A 135 -8.93 -11.95 -11.60
CA VAL A 135 -9.62 -10.94 -12.41
C VAL A 135 -9.03 -9.57 -12.10
N ASP A 136 -8.73 -8.80 -13.13
CA ASP A 136 -8.25 -7.41 -13.02
C ASP A 136 -9.42 -6.45 -13.21
N TYR A 137 -9.62 -5.55 -12.25
CA TYR A 137 -10.75 -4.61 -12.25
C TYR A 137 -10.41 -3.24 -12.88
N LEU A 138 -9.18 -3.05 -13.37
CA LEU A 138 -8.76 -1.82 -14.05
C LEU A 138 -8.96 -0.55 -13.21
N GLU A 139 -8.70 -0.62 -11.92
CA GLU A 139 -8.78 0.53 -11.00
C GLU A 139 -7.49 1.38 -11.01
N GLY A 140 -6.40 0.84 -11.56
CA GLY A 140 -5.08 1.47 -11.57
C GLY A 140 -4.81 2.31 -12.82
N LEU A 141 -3.79 3.16 -12.74
CA LEU A 141 -3.35 3.98 -13.87
C LEU A 141 -2.75 3.13 -15.00
N LYS A 142 -1.83 2.22 -14.66
CA LYS A 142 -1.05 1.46 -15.64
C LYS A 142 -1.91 0.49 -16.44
N GLU A 143 -2.83 -0.23 -15.81
CA GLU A 143 -3.73 -1.13 -16.56
C GLU A 143 -4.52 -0.38 -17.63
N ASN A 144 -5.11 0.77 -17.25
CA ASN A 144 -5.91 1.56 -18.18
C ASN A 144 -5.07 2.10 -19.34
N VAL A 145 -3.82 2.53 -19.08
CA VAL A 145 -2.89 2.92 -20.15
C VAL A 145 -2.60 1.75 -21.09
N ILE A 146 -2.28 0.56 -20.55
CA ILE A 146 -1.93 -0.63 -21.35
C ILE A 146 -3.08 -1.07 -22.25
N ILE A 147 -4.31 -1.02 -21.73
CA ILE A 147 -5.53 -1.40 -22.46
C ILE A 147 -6.00 -0.29 -23.40
N GLY A 148 -5.50 0.94 -23.26
CA GLY A 148 -5.89 2.09 -24.09
C GLY A 148 -7.20 2.77 -23.65
N LYS A 149 -7.60 2.61 -22.38
CA LYS A 149 -8.73 3.31 -21.76
C LYS A 149 -8.25 4.60 -21.08
N ARG A 150 -9.16 5.56 -20.86
CA ARG A 150 -8.87 6.75 -20.03
C ARG A 150 -8.44 6.30 -18.62
N ILE A 151 -7.36 6.88 -18.13
CA ILE A 151 -6.85 6.61 -16.79
C ILE A 151 -7.79 7.19 -15.73
N PRO A 152 -7.93 6.54 -14.55
CA PRO A 152 -8.73 7.04 -13.43
C PRO A 152 -8.01 8.16 -12.66
N ALA A 153 -7.51 9.17 -13.37
CA ALA A 153 -6.89 10.37 -12.81
C ALA A 153 -7.12 11.58 -13.73
N GLY A 154 -7.07 12.78 -13.15
CA GLY A 154 -7.33 14.01 -13.88
C GLY A 154 -8.74 14.01 -14.48
N THR A 155 -8.85 14.19 -15.81
CA THR A 155 -10.13 14.23 -16.54
C THR A 155 -10.83 12.87 -16.64
N GLY A 156 -10.16 11.77 -16.29
CA GLY A 156 -10.76 10.43 -16.28
C GLY A 156 -11.22 9.96 -14.90
N PHE A 157 -11.22 10.84 -13.89
CA PHE A 157 -11.77 10.48 -12.57
C PHE A 157 -13.30 10.33 -12.65
N ILE A 158 -13.82 9.18 -12.22
CA ILE A 158 -15.24 8.81 -12.35
C ILE A 158 -16.16 9.81 -11.62
N GLU A 159 -15.70 10.40 -10.51
CA GLU A 159 -16.47 11.41 -9.78
C GLU A 159 -16.63 12.72 -10.58
N TYR A 160 -15.75 13.02 -11.54
CA TYR A 160 -15.94 14.14 -12.48
C TYR A 160 -16.95 13.82 -13.59
N GLU A 161 -17.21 12.55 -13.91
CA GLU A 161 -18.21 12.19 -14.94
C GLU A 161 -19.65 12.55 -14.50
N ASN A 162 -19.92 12.57 -13.19
CA ASN A 162 -21.26 12.86 -12.63
C ASN A 162 -21.34 14.20 -11.86
N LEU A 163 -20.29 15.03 -11.92
CA LEU A 163 -20.27 16.32 -11.24
C LEU A 163 -21.15 17.33 -11.99
N VAL A 164 -22.37 17.54 -11.48
CA VAL A 164 -23.25 18.64 -11.93
C VAL A 164 -22.72 19.96 -11.33
N VAL A 165 -22.05 20.75 -12.15
CA VAL A 165 -21.57 22.09 -11.76
C VAL A 165 -22.78 23.00 -11.55
N LYS A 166 -23.05 23.38 -10.30
CA LYS A 166 -24.00 24.47 -10.00
C LYS A 166 -23.28 25.80 -10.09
N THR A 167 -23.72 26.65 -11.01
CA THR A 167 -23.29 28.05 -11.07
C THR A 167 -23.76 28.75 -9.80
N VAL A 168 -22.81 29.29 -9.02
CA VAL A 168 -23.14 30.15 -7.89
C VAL A 168 -23.38 31.54 -8.46
N GLU A 169 -24.63 32.00 -8.46
CA GLU A 169 -24.93 33.39 -8.79
C GLU A 169 -24.24 34.30 -7.76
N LYS A 170 -23.39 35.20 -8.27
CA LYS A 170 -22.78 36.26 -7.47
C LYS A 170 -23.87 37.26 -7.09
N ASN A 171 -24.21 37.32 -5.81
CA ASN A 171 -24.85 38.50 -5.21
C ASN A 171 -23.82 39.59 -4.96
#